data_AF-A0A318TE03-F1
#
_entry.id   AF-A0A318TE03-F1
#
_cell.length_a   1.000
_cell.length_b   1.000
_cell.length_c   1.000
_cell.angle_alpha   90.00
_cell.angle_beta   90.00
_cell.angle_gamma   90.00
#
_symmetry.space_group_name_H-M   'P 1'
#
loop_
_entity.id
_entity.type
_entity.pdbx_description
1 polymer ?
#
loop_
_entity_poly.entity_id
_entity_poly.type
_entity_poly.pdbx_seq_one_letter_code
_entity_poly.pdbx_strand_id
1 'polypeptide(L)' 'MTKEVDLKKIVSNLSKLGVTATITKSRLELLKVLTPPTQTPQV' A
#
# COMPACT_ATOMS: atom_id res chain seq x y z
N MET A 1 1.49 9.42 -0.24
CA MET A 1 1.40 8.98 1.17
C MET A 1 0.13 8.17 1.48
N THR A 2 -0.98 8.34 0.76
CA THR A 2 -2.27 7.67 1.04
C THR A 2 -2.20 6.13 1.00
N LYS A 3 -1.56 5.54 -0.01
CA LYS A 3 -1.54 4.07 -0.21
C LYS A 3 -0.82 3.28 0.89
N GLU A 4 0.18 3.89 1.54
CA GLU A 4 0.90 3.23 2.64
C GLU A 4 0.06 3.22 3.93
N VAL A 5 -0.72 4.28 4.16
CA VAL A 5 -1.69 4.36 5.26
C VAL A 5 -2.80 3.33 5.07
N ASP A 6 -3.30 3.15 3.85
CA ASP A 6 -4.31 2.13 3.55
C ASP A 6 -3.78 0.70 3.77
N LEU A 7 -2.53 0.43 3.38
CA LEU A 7 -1.87 -0.85 3.63
C LEU A 7 -1.77 -1.17 5.13
N LYS A 8 -1.44 -0.19 5.97
CA LYS A 8 -1.41 -0.38 7.44
C LYS A 8 -2.81 -0.68 8.00
N LYS A 9 -3.86 -0.04 7.47
CA LYS A 9 -5.25 -0.34 7.85
C LYS A 9 -5.65 -1.77 7.47
N ILE A 10 -5.28 -2.22 6.26
CA ILE A 10 -5.56 -3.60 5.81
C ILE A 10 -4.89 -4.60 6.74
N VAL A 11 -3.60 -4.43 7.02
CA VAL A 11 -2.85 -5.32 7.93
C VAL A 11 -3.45 -5.33 9.33
N SER A 12 -3.86 -4.16 9.85
CA SER A 12 -4.56 -4.06 11.14
C SER A 12 -5.88 -4.84 11.15
N ASN A 13 -6.68 -4.74 10.09
CA ASN A 13 -7.94 -5.46 10.00
C ASN A 13 -7.73 -6.97 9.87
N LEU A 14 -6.75 -7.41 9.08
CA LEU A 14 -6.38 -8.83 9.00
C LEU A 14 -5.95 -9.39 10.36
N SER A 15 -5.16 -8.63 11.11
CA SER A 15 -4.75 -9.03 12.46
C SER A 15 -5.95 -9.18 13.41
N LYS A 16 -6.96 -8.31 13.32
CA LYS A 16 -8.22 -8.43 14.08
C LYS A 16 -9.03 -9.68 13.70
N LEU A 17 -8.89 -10.17 12.46
CA LEU A 17 -9.47 -11.42 11.99
C LEU A 17 -8.62 -12.66 12.37
N GLY A 18 -7.51 -12.47 13.10
CA GLY A 18 -6.58 -13.55 13.45
C GLY A 18 -5.62 -13.94 12.33
N VAL A 19 -5.56 -13.16 11.25
CA VAL A 19 -4.67 -13.39 10.11
C VAL A 19 -3.42 -12.52 10.24
N THR A 20 -2.26 -13.15 10.36
CA THR A 20 -0.98 -12.43 10.42
C THR A 20 -0.57 -11.98 9.02
N ALA A 21 -0.36 -10.67 8.86
CA ALA A 21 0.14 -10.09 7.62
C ALA A 21 1.26 -9.08 7.94
N THR A 22 2.28 -9.02 7.07
CA THR A 22 3.45 -8.15 7.25
C THR A 22 3.68 -7.32 6.00
N ILE A 23 3.95 -6.04 6.17
CA ILE A 23 4.35 -5.16 5.07
C ILE A 23 5.84 -5.36 4.81
N THR A 24 6.20 -5.80 3.61
CA THR A 24 7.60 -5.94 3.18
C THR A 24 8.03 -4.80 2.27
N LYS A 25 9.31 -4.43 2.34
CA LYS A 25 9.88 -3.37 1.49
C LYS A 25 9.73 -3.67 0.00
N SER A 26 9.99 -4.92 -0.42
CA SER A 26 9.85 -5.35 -1.81
C SER A 26 8.43 -5.19 -2.34
N ARG A 27 7.39 -5.46 -1.52
CA ARG A 27 5.99 -5.26 -1.91
C ARG A 27 5.61 -3.78 -2.01
N LEU A 28 6.18 -2.91 -1.16
CA LEU A 28 5.99 -1.46 -1.27
C LEU A 28 6.64 -0.89 -2.54
N GLU A 29 7.84 -1.38 -2.89
CA GLU A 29 8.52 -0.96 -4.12
C GLU A 29 7.77 -1.42 -5.36
N LEU A 30 7.32 -2.67 -5.40
CA LEU A 30 6.47 -3.17 -6.48
C LEU A 30 5.18 -2.35 -6.61
N LEU A 31 4.55 -1.96 -5.49
CA LEU A 31 3.36 -1.13 -5.54
C LEU A 31 3.65 0.22 -6.20
N LYS A 32 4.80 0.85 -5.91
CA LYS A 32 5.21 2.12 -6.55
C LYS A 32 5.45 1.96 -8.06
N VAL A 33 6.01 0.83 -8.49
CA VAL A 33 6.22 0.53 -9.92
C VAL A 33 4.90 0.27 -10.63
N LEU A 34 3.97 -0.45 -9.98
CA LEU A 34 2.67 -0.80 -10.54
C LEU A 34 1.66 0.35 -10.49
N THR A 35 1.91 1.39 -9.68
CA THR A 35 1.07 2.57 -9.73
C THR A 35 1.29 3.31 -11.04
N PRO A 36 0.23 3.56 -11.84
CA PRO A 36 0.37 4.35 -13.04
C PRO A 36 0.95 5.73 -12.68
N PRO A 37 1.79 6.30 -13.56
CA PRO A 37 2.36 7.62 -13.33
C PRO A 37 1.19 8.58 -13.08
N THR A 38 1.29 9.35 -12.00
CA THR A 38 0.30 10.39 -11.71
C THR A 38 0.38 11.39 -12.86
N GLN A 39 -0.59 11.35 -13.79
CA GLN A 39 -0.77 12.43 -14.75
C GLN A 39 -1.19 13.65 -13.93
N THR A 40 -0.22 14.44 -13.51
CA THR A 40 -0.48 15.83 -13.15
C THR A 40 -1.01 16.52 -14.40
N PRO A 41 -2.24 17.09 -14.38
CA PRO A 41 -2.68 17.95 -15.46
C PRO A 41 -1.61 19.02 -15.66
N GLN A 42 -0.95 19.01 -16.81
CA GLN A 42 -0.11 20.13 -17.21
C GLN A 42 -1.07 21.27 -17.53
N VAL A 43 -1.15 22.24 -16.62
CA VAL A 43 -1.77 23.55 -16.86
C VAL A 43 -0.94 24.34 -17.85
#